data_AF-A0A2S7P426-F1
#
_entry.id   AF-A0A2S7P426-F1
#
_cell.length_a   1.000
_cell.length_b   1.000
_cell.length_c   1.000
_cell.angle_alpha   90.00
_cell.angle_beta   90.00
_cell.angle_gamma   90.00
#
_symmetry.space_group_name_H-M   'P 1'
#
loop_
_entity.id
_entity.type
_entity.pdbx_description
1 polymer ?
#
loop_
_entity_poly.entity_id
_entity_poly.type
_entity_poly.pdbx_seq_one_letter_code
_entity_poly.pdbx_strand_id
1 'polypeptide(L)'
;MRHTRAEWAGQWESDQRGRTTYKYTREPTHKVLRLHHGLKKWQSALLIQMRTEKIGLRDHLWRRKVPEFDDPGCDCGEGRQTVSHILLRCRKYRDLRRRELGIQGRMDLRAILNESKSATKAIRFMEQTHLLGQFRRCGTVQKGEVEHWGETEALQIAYKKDHKAVIVFTDNQAAIRSVANPDSQSGQYILLQIVWMIENLRSKGIEPEFHWVPAHIGVEGNERADKAAKEATGWRRIRNRGRSREVDTDQTAYKPPGYSLVAAMRAVHNSLLLVEWKEAWMNEKTGRGLNRICPEPTTKVLLLHKSVPRPFSSLIVQMRTAKIGLRQFLSLRKVPDVDDDKCECRRGSQTVRHVLFSCHLYYELRQETWGRERTRDQQDLRKVLGAPAPALKAVKFMRNTGLLGQFGAIPQIL
;
A
#
# COMPACT_ATOMS: atom_id res chain seq x y z
N MET A 1 -25.07 -13.42 -25.23
CA MET A 1 -23.68 -12.91 -25.23
C MET A 1 -23.39 -11.92 -26.37
N ARG A 2 -23.72 -12.19 -27.64
CA ARG A 2 -23.51 -11.22 -28.75
C ARG A 2 -24.39 -9.97 -28.64
N HIS A 3 -25.67 -10.13 -28.29
CA HIS A 3 -26.64 -9.04 -28.09
C HIS A 3 -26.19 -8.04 -27.01
N THR A 4 -25.80 -8.57 -25.84
CA THR A 4 -25.31 -7.80 -24.69
C THR A 4 -24.03 -7.01 -25.00
N ARG A 5 -23.18 -7.53 -25.90
CA ARG A 5 -21.93 -6.85 -26.30
C ARG A 5 -22.19 -5.71 -27.27
N ALA A 6 -23.16 -5.86 -28.17
CA ALA A 6 -23.61 -4.80 -29.08
C ALA A 6 -24.34 -3.67 -28.32
N GLU A 7 -25.21 -4.01 -27.38
CA GLU A 7 -25.86 -3.04 -26.48
C GLU A 7 -24.85 -2.26 -25.64
N TRP A 8 -23.85 -2.94 -25.06
CA TRP A 8 -22.81 -2.29 -24.28
C TRP A 8 -21.89 -1.41 -25.14
N ALA A 9 -21.61 -1.82 -26.37
CA ALA A 9 -20.87 -1.00 -27.33
C ALA A 9 -21.65 0.27 -27.71
N GLY A 10 -22.95 0.15 -27.99
CA GLY A 10 -23.82 1.31 -28.26
C GLY A 10 -23.94 2.26 -27.07
N GLN A 11 -24.03 1.73 -25.84
CA GLN A 11 -23.98 2.54 -24.62
C GLN A 11 -22.62 3.23 -24.44
N TRP A 12 -21.51 2.52 -24.69
CA TRP A 12 -20.16 3.09 -24.61
C TRP A 12 -19.93 4.22 -25.65
N GLU A 13 -20.49 4.08 -26.85
CA GLU A 13 -20.44 5.10 -27.88
C GLU A 13 -21.31 6.32 -27.55
N SER A 14 -22.48 6.14 -26.93
CA SER A 14 -23.42 7.24 -26.63
C SER A 14 -23.19 7.92 -25.26
N ASP A 15 -22.58 7.25 -24.27
CA ASP A 15 -22.42 7.77 -22.90
C ASP A 15 -21.42 8.93 -22.80
N GLN A 16 -21.87 10.07 -22.25
CA GLN A 16 -21.03 11.25 -22.00
C GLN A 16 -20.04 11.06 -20.84
N ARG A 17 -20.18 10.01 -20.03
CA ARG A 17 -19.26 9.66 -18.94
C ARG A 17 -18.05 8.88 -19.49
N GLY A 18 -16.85 9.22 -19.01
CA GLY A 18 -15.63 8.48 -19.39
C GLY A 18 -15.07 8.84 -20.78
N ARG A 19 -15.54 9.93 -21.41
CA ARG A 19 -15.08 10.41 -22.72
C ARG A 19 -13.57 10.63 -22.83
N THR A 20 -12.89 10.98 -21.73
CA THR A 20 -11.42 11.04 -21.72
C THR A 20 -10.80 9.68 -22.04
N THR A 21 -11.32 8.59 -21.49
CA THR A 21 -10.88 7.21 -21.77
C THR A 21 -11.25 6.78 -23.18
N TYR A 22 -12.42 7.18 -23.68
CA TYR A 22 -12.89 6.88 -25.05
C TYR A 22 -11.90 7.36 -26.13
N LYS A 23 -11.20 8.49 -25.90
CA LYS A 23 -10.13 8.98 -26.79
C LYS A 23 -9.03 7.95 -27.03
N TYR A 24 -8.73 7.13 -26.02
CA TYR A 24 -7.69 6.11 -26.08
C TYR A 24 -8.26 4.75 -26.49
N THR A 25 -9.43 4.40 -25.96
CA THR A 25 -10.08 3.09 -26.14
C THR A 25 -11.50 3.29 -26.69
N ARG A 26 -11.60 3.39 -28.02
CA ARG A 26 -12.91 3.49 -28.71
C ARG A 26 -13.72 2.22 -28.54
N GLU A 27 -13.05 1.07 -28.60
CA GLU A 27 -13.65 -0.22 -28.30
C GLU A 27 -12.95 -0.88 -27.09
N PRO A 28 -13.71 -1.23 -26.04
CA PRO A 28 -13.18 -1.89 -24.85
C PRO A 28 -12.79 -3.34 -25.17
N THR A 29 -11.51 -3.54 -25.49
CA THR A 29 -10.93 -4.85 -25.79
C THR A 29 -9.91 -5.26 -24.72
N HIS A 30 -9.68 -6.58 -24.57
CA HIS A 30 -8.64 -7.12 -23.67
C HIS A 30 -7.22 -6.60 -23.97
N LYS A 31 -6.99 -6.01 -25.16
CA LYS A 31 -5.71 -5.36 -25.51
C LYS A 31 -5.35 -4.25 -24.52
N VAL A 32 -6.34 -3.59 -23.89
CA VAL A 32 -6.08 -2.55 -22.88
C VAL A 32 -5.34 -3.10 -21.66
N LEU A 33 -5.51 -4.38 -21.33
CA LEU A 33 -4.84 -5.01 -20.18
C LEU A 33 -3.34 -5.23 -20.45
N ARG A 34 -2.95 -5.41 -21.72
CA ARG A 34 -1.55 -5.60 -22.13
C ARG A 34 -0.68 -4.39 -21.80
N LEU A 35 -1.26 -3.19 -21.74
CA LEU A 35 -0.57 -1.96 -21.32
C LEU A 35 -0.12 -1.98 -19.86
N HIS A 36 -0.71 -2.86 -19.05
CA HIS A 36 -0.41 -2.97 -17.62
C HIS A 36 0.48 -4.19 -17.30
N HIS A 37 0.80 -5.02 -18.30
CA HIS A 37 1.69 -6.16 -18.09
C HIS A 37 3.11 -5.68 -17.75
N GLY A 38 3.71 -6.27 -16.71
CA GLY A 38 5.06 -5.93 -16.25
C GLY A 38 5.15 -4.62 -15.44
N LEU A 39 4.08 -3.82 -15.37
CA LEU A 39 4.06 -2.60 -14.55
C LEU A 39 3.82 -2.93 -13.07
N LYS A 40 4.59 -2.28 -12.19
CA LYS A 40 4.29 -2.25 -10.75
C LYS A 40 2.91 -1.62 -10.52
N LYS A 41 2.26 -1.97 -9.40
CA LYS A 41 0.91 -1.47 -9.05
C LYS A 41 0.79 0.05 -9.15
N TRP A 42 1.79 0.78 -8.66
CA TRP A 42 1.78 2.25 -8.67
C TRP A 42 2.01 2.81 -10.09
N GLN A 43 2.84 2.18 -10.92
CA GLN A 43 3.06 2.53 -12.32
C GLN A 43 1.77 2.36 -13.14
N SER A 44 1.08 1.24 -12.92
CA SER A 44 -0.22 0.95 -13.52
C SER A 44 -1.28 1.99 -13.08
N ALA A 45 -1.30 2.37 -11.80
CA ALA A 45 -2.18 3.42 -11.30
C ALA A 45 -1.88 4.79 -11.92
N LEU A 46 -0.60 5.17 -12.03
CA LEU A 46 -0.18 6.43 -12.66
C LEU A 46 -0.59 6.47 -14.14
N LEU A 47 -0.43 5.38 -14.88
CA LEU A 47 -0.89 5.28 -16.27
C LEU A 47 -2.40 5.46 -16.40
N ILE A 48 -3.19 4.85 -15.50
CA ILE A 48 -4.65 5.04 -15.47
C ILE A 48 -5.00 6.51 -15.19
N GLN A 49 -4.34 7.14 -14.22
CA GLN A 49 -4.57 8.55 -13.88
C GLN A 49 -4.24 9.47 -15.06
N MET A 50 -3.13 9.22 -15.77
CA MET A 50 -2.78 9.96 -16.99
C MET A 50 -3.83 9.81 -18.09
N ARG A 51 -4.27 8.57 -18.37
CA ARG A 51 -5.26 8.28 -19.43
C ARG A 51 -6.66 8.79 -19.11
N THR A 52 -7.03 8.88 -17.84
CA THR A 52 -8.35 9.37 -17.41
C THR A 52 -8.36 10.87 -17.12
N GLU A 53 -7.19 11.51 -17.06
CA GLU A 53 -6.97 12.85 -16.50
C GLU A 53 -7.61 13.05 -15.12
N LYS A 54 -7.81 11.95 -14.38
CA LYS A 54 -8.17 11.93 -12.97
C LYS A 54 -6.89 11.81 -12.16
N ILE A 55 -6.10 12.86 -12.20
CA ILE A 55 -4.72 12.91 -11.71
C ILE A 55 -4.54 14.19 -10.89
N GLY A 56 -3.65 14.18 -9.89
CA GLY A 56 -3.41 15.32 -9.00
C GLY A 56 -2.65 16.49 -9.63
N LEU A 57 -2.97 16.87 -10.88
CA LEU A 57 -2.45 18.07 -11.52
C LEU A 57 -3.43 19.23 -11.33
N ARG A 58 -2.94 20.48 -11.37
CA ARG A 58 -3.73 21.68 -11.01
C ARG A 58 -5.05 21.79 -11.75
N ASP A 59 -5.08 21.51 -13.06
CA ASP A 59 -6.34 21.56 -13.83
C ASP A 59 -7.43 20.62 -13.27
N HIS A 60 -7.05 19.42 -12.83
CA HIS A 60 -8.00 18.47 -12.25
C HIS A 60 -8.43 18.89 -10.85
N LEU A 61 -7.49 19.32 -10.01
CA LEU A 61 -7.75 19.74 -8.63
C LEU A 61 -8.65 20.98 -8.60
N TRP A 62 -8.39 21.95 -9.48
CA TRP A 62 -9.21 23.12 -9.71
C TRP A 62 -10.64 22.76 -10.15
N ARG A 63 -10.80 21.88 -11.15
CA ARG A 63 -12.13 21.40 -11.58
C ARG A 63 -12.91 20.69 -10.47
N ARG A 64 -12.21 20.13 -9.48
CA ARG A 64 -12.81 19.48 -8.31
C ARG A 64 -12.97 20.40 -7.11
N LYS A 65 -12.60 21.69 -7.24
CA LYS A 65 -12.68 22.70 -6.19
C LYS A 65 -11.96 22.24 -4.91
N VAL A 66 -10.78 21.65 -5.08
CA VAL A 66 -9.92 21.28 -3.95
C VAL A 66 -9.38 22.57 -3.31
N PRO A 67 -9.46 22.74 -1.98
CA PRO A 67 -8.87 23.91 -1.29
C PRO A 67 -7.40 24.10 -1.68
N GLU A 68 -6.93 25.34 -1.74
CA GLU A 68 -5.56 25.73 -2.15
C GLU A 68 -5.23 25.60 -3.66
N PHE A 69 -6.18 25.14 -4.49
CA PHE A 69 -6.01 25.03 -5.94
C PHE A 69 -7.08 25.85 -6.68
N ASP A 70 -6.97 27.17 -6.59
CA ASP A 70 -7.86 28.17 -7.19
C ASP A 70 -7.49 28.54 -8.65
N ASP A 71 -6.27 28.19 -9.09
CA ASP A 71 -5.79 28.37 -10.47
C ASP A 71 -5.46 27.02 -11.16
N PRO A 72 -6.00 26.75 -12.38
CA PRO A 72 -5.62 25.57 -13.16
C PRO A 72 -4.29 25.73 -13.90
N GLY A 73 -3.68 26.92 -13.86
CA GLY A 73 -2.46 27.27 -14.57
C GLY A 73 -1.25 26.44 -14.16
N CYS A 74 -0.40 26.14 -15.13
CA CYS A 74 0.92 25.58 -14.88
C CYS A 74 1.88 26.69 -14.48
N ASP A 75 2.78 26.43 -13.53
CA ASP A 75 3.87 27.36 -13.16
C ASP A 75 4.78 27.78 -14.33
N CYS A 76 4.74 27.06 -15.44
CA CYS A 76 5.45 27.48 -16.64
C CYS A 76 4.78 28.66 -17.36
N GLY A 77 3.56 29.05 -17.03
CA GLY A 77 2.84 30.19 -17.62
C GLY A 77 2.16 29.94 -18.98
N GLU A 78 2.29 28.76 -19.57
CA GLU A 78 1.79 28.46 -20.94
C GLU A 78 0.41 27.77 -20.94
N GLY A 79 -0.45 28.12 -19.96
CA GLY A 79 -1.81 27.61 -19.85
C GLY A 79 -1.99 26.53 -18.76
N ARG A 80 -3.05 25.72 -18.91
CA ARG A 80 -3.50 24.78 -17.87
C ARG A 80 -2.53 23.62 -17.65
N GLN A 81 -2.30 23.25 -16.39
CA GLN A 81 -1.47 22.10 -16.02
C GLN A 81 -2.22 20.77 -16.24
N THR A 82 -2.25 20.31 -17.49
CA THR A 82 -2.85 19.04 -17.90
C THR A 82 -1.77 17.99 -18.21
N VAL A 83 -2.17 16.72 -18.31
CA VAL A 83 -1.26 15.64 -18.75
C VAL A 83 -0.72 15.93 -20.15
N SER A 84 -1.58 16.41 -21.06
CA SER A 84 -1.19 16.86 -22.40
C SER A 84 -0.14 17.97 -22.34
N HIS A 85 -0.39 19.01 -21.54
CA HIS A 85 0.57 20.11 -21.40
C HIS A 85 1.92 19.61 -20.87
N ILE A 86 1.93 18.84 -19.78
CA ILE A 86 3.15 18.35 -19.12
C ILE A 86 3.95 17.39 -20.03
N LEU A 87 3.28 16.42 -20.65
CA LEU A 87 3.95 15.43 -21.52
C LEU A 87 4.35 15.98 -22.89
N LEU A 88 3.67 17.01 -23.41
CA LEU A 88 3.86 17.44 -24.80
C LEU A 88 4.50 18.83 -24.96
N ARG A 89 4.25 19.78 -24.08
CA ARG A 89 4.52 21.20 -24.39
C ARG A 89 5.28 21.94 -23.31
N CYS A 90 5.07 21.61 -22.04
CA CYS A 90 5.58 22.34 -20.90
C CYS A 90 7.08 22.64 -21.04
N ARG A 91 7.41 23.94 -21.15
CA ARG A 91 8.80 24.40 -21.27
C ARG A 91 9.67 24.01 -20.08
N LYS A 92 9.10 23.96 -18.87
CA LYS A 92 9.81 23.57 -17.63
C LYS A 92 10.37 22.16 -17.70
N TYR A 93 9.72 21.26 -18.44
CA TYR A 93 10.13 19.86 -18.57
C TYR A 93 10.71 19.53 -19.94
N ARG A 94 11.18 20.53 -20.70
CA ARG A 94 11.68 20.34 -22.07
C ARG A 94 12.83 19.32 -22.11
N ASP A 95 13.82 19.50 -21.26
CA ASP A 95 15.04 18.69 -21.31
C ASP A 95 14.82 17.30 -20.73
N LEU A 96 14.04 17.20 -19.64
CA LEU A 96 13.58 15.93 -19.09
C LEU A 96 12.77 15.13 -20.12
N ARG A 97 11.89 15.81 -20.87
CA ARG A 97 11.07 15.19 -21.92
C ARG A 97 11.94 14.66 -23.06
N ARG A 98 12.96 15.43 -23.48
CA ARG A 98 13.92 14.99 -24.48
C ARG A 98 14.70 13.76 -24.00
N ARG A 99 15.15 13.74 -22.75
CA ARG A 99 15.90 12.63 -22.14
C ARG A 99 15.06 11.35 -22.05
N GLU A 100 13.87 11.43 -21.47
CA GLU A 100 13.07 10.23 -21.14
C GLU A 100 12.25 9.73 -22.34
N LEU A 101 11.60 10.63 -23.08
CA LEU A 101 10.75 10.21 -24.20
C LEU A 101 11.60 9.99 -25.47
N GLY A 102 12.67 10.75 -25.67
CA GLY A 102 13.60 10.58 -26.79
C GLY A 102 13.01 10.93 -28.16
N ILE A 103 12.09 11.90 -28.24
CA ILE A 103 11.29 12.15 -29.45
C ILE A 103 11.63 13.49 -30.11
N GLN A 104 11.98 13.45 -31.40
CA GLN A 104 11.98 14.60 -32.32
C GLN A 104 10.71 14.54 -33.20
N GLY A 105 9.75 15.45 -33.01
CA GLY A 105 8.54 15.53 -33.85
C GLY A 105 7.26 15.98 -33.14
N ARG A 106 6.15 16.06 -33.90
CA ARG A 106 4.80 16.34 -33.37
C ARG A 106 4.33 15.18 -32.50
N MET A 107 4.13 15.44 -31.21
CA MET A 107 3.69 14.41 -30.26
C MET A 107 2.17 14.28 -30.22
N ASP A 108 1.69 13.04 -30.20
CA ASP A 108 0.31 12.69 -29.90
C ASP A 108 0.24 12.01 -28.53
N LEU A 109 -0.56 12.58 -27.62
CA LEU A 109 -0.80 12.04 -26.29
C LEU A 109 -1.36 10.61 -26.35
N ARG A 110 -2.17 10.30 -27.37
CA ARG A 110 -2.74 8.96 -27.55
C ARG A 110 -1.67 7.94 -27.91
N ALA A 111 -0.74 8.29 -28.79
CA ALA A 111 0.38 7.43 -29.15
C ALA A 111 1.26 7.11 -27.93
N ILE A 112 1.55 8.13 -27.10
CA ILE A 112 2.39 7.97 -25.90
C ILE A 112 1.73 7.06 -24.86
N LEU A 113 0.43 7.24 -24.58
CA LEU A 113 -0.23 6.55 -23.47
C LEU A 113 -0.89 5.21 -23.84
N ASN A 114 -0.89 4.83 -25.12
CA ASN A 114 -1.56 3.62 -25.61
C ASN A 114 -0.60 2.59 -26.25
N GLU A 115 0.71 2.82 -26.13
CA GLU A 115 1.78 1.91 -26.57
C GLU A 115 2.70 1.58 -25.38
N SER A 116 2.96 0.30 -25.12
CA SER A 116 3.57 -0.14 -23.84
C SER A 116 4.96 0.47 -23.59
N LYS A 117 5.82 0.61 -24.62
CA LYS A 117 7.17 1.18 -24.44
C LYS A 117 7.08 2.67 -24.14
N SER A 118 6.32 3.43 -24.93
CA SER A 118 6.12 4.86 -24.74
C SER A 118 5.40 5.19 -23.44
N ALA A 119 4.42 4.38 -23.02
CA ALA A 119 3.71 4.55 -21.76
C ALA A 119 4.66 4.34 -20.57
N THR A 120 5.58 3.38 -20.66
CA THR A 120 6.60 3.15 -19.62
C THR A 120 7.56 4.34 -19.52
N LYS A 121 7.97 4.93 -20.65
CA LYS A 121 8.77 6.16 -20.66
C LYS A 121 8.00 7.35 -20.07
N ALA A 122 6.70 7.49 -20.39
CA ALA A 122 5.85 8.53 -19.83
C ALA A 122 5.68 8.40 -18.30
N ILE A 123 5.60 7.18 -17.78
CA ILE A 123 5.57 6.90 -16.33
C ILE A 123 6.87 7.38 -15.67
N ARG A 124 8.03 7.02 -16.22
CA ARG A 124 9.35 7.46 -15.71
C ARG A 124 9.50 8.97 -15.76
N PHE A 125 9.10 9.59 -16.87
CA PHE A 125 9.07 11.04 -17.02
C PHE A 125 8.21 11.68 -15.91
N MET A 126 6.97 11.22 -15.72
CA MET A 126 6.06 11.78 -14.71
C MET A 126 6.59 11.58 -13.28
N GLU A 127 7.22 10.44 -12.99
CA GLU A 127 7.88 10.18 -11.71
C GLU A 127 8.98 11.22 -11.42
N GLN A 128 9.84 11.50 -12.41
CA GLN A 128 10.93 12.48 -12.31
C GLN A 128 10.45 13.94 -12.28
N THR A 129 9.22 14.25 -12.72
CA THR A 129 8.68 15.62 -12.57
C THR A 129 8.40 16.00 -11.11
N HIS A 130 8.23 15.01 -10.23
CA HIS A 130 7.85 15.16 -8.82
C HIS A 130 6.56 15.95 -8.54
N LEU A 131 5.76 16.24 -9.58
CA LEU A 131 4.47 16.92 -9.49
C LEU A 131 3.45 16.14 -8.65
N LEU A 132 3.58 14.81 -8.62
CA LEU A 132 2.67 13.92 -7.93
C LEU A 132 3.37 13.36 -6.69
N GLY A 133 3.25 14.09 -5.57
CA GLY A 133 3.90 13.77 -4.30
C GLY A 133 3.69 12.34 -3.82
N GLN A 134 2.51 11.76 -4.10
CA GLN A 134 2.14 10.40 -3.75
C GLN A 134 3.00 9.30 -4.41
N PHE A 135 3.80 9.62 -5.43
CA PHE A 135 4.68 8.66 -6.11
C PHE A 135 6.18 8.88 -5.82
N ARG A 136 6.57 9.88 -5.00
CA ARG A 136 7.99 10.23 -4.75
C ARG A 136 8.84 9.16 -4.06
N ARG A 137 8.24 8.20 -3.35
CA ARG A 137 8.95 7.20 -2.50
C ARG A 137 8.81 5.75 -2.95
N CYS A 138 8.26 5.49 -4.13
CA CYS A 138 8.07 4.11 -4.61
C CYS A 138 9.36 3.43 -5.15
N GLY A 139 10.51 4.14 -5.12
CA GLY A 139 11.82 3.68 -5.61
C GLY A 139 12.87 3.31 -4.54
N THR A 140 12.65 3.59 -3.25
CA THR A 140 13.68 3.42 -2.21
C THR A 140 13.10 2.80 -0.95
N VAL A 141 13.50 1.56 -0.65
CA VAL A 141 13.31 0.90 0.65
C VAL A 141 14.68 0.42 1.09
N GLN A 142 15.31 1.11 2.04
CA GLN A 142 16.49 0.63 2.77
C GLN A 142 16.05 0.21 4.18
N LYS A 143 16.56 -0.94 4.61
CA LYS A 143 16.23 -1.67 5.83
C LYS A 143 17.58 -1.99 6.48
N GLY A 144 17.87 -1.51 7.68
CA GLY A 144 19.07 -1.90 8.43
C GLY A 144 19.56 -0.81 9.38
N GLU A 145 19.10 -0.81 10.63
CA GLU A 145 19.56 0.15 11.66
C GLU A 145 19.83 -0.51 13.03
N VAL A 146 19.71 -1.84 13.16
CA VAL A 146 19.86 -2.56 14.45
C VAL A 146 21.20 -3.31 14.54
N GLU A 147 21.77 -3.71 13.41
CA GLU A 147 22.99 -4.56 13.33
C GLU A 147 24.30 -3.79 13.59
N HIS A 148 24.30 -2.46 13.40
CA HIS A 148 25.53 -1.65 13.48
C HIS A 148 26.11 -1.45 14.89
N TRP A 149 25.33 -1.65 15.95
CA TRP A 149 25.81 -1.46 17.33
C TRP A 149 26.72 -2.60 17.83
N GLY A 150 26.59 -3.82 17.28
CA GLY A 150 27.46 -4.95 17.65
C GLY A 150 28.91 -4.77 17.19
N GLU A 151 29.10 -4.07 16.07
CA GLU A 151 30.42 -3.82 15.47
C GLU A 151 31.26 -2.83 16.33
N THR A 152 30.60 -1.85 16.97
CA THR A 152 31.28 -0.87 17.83
C THR A 152 31.82 -1.47 19.14
N GLU A 153 31.14 -2.45 19.76
CA GLU A 153 31.65 -3.07 20.98
C GLU A 153 32.85 -3.98 20.71
N ALA A 154 32.83 -4.75 19.62
CA ALA A 154 33.93 -5.64 19.24
C ALA A 154 35.23 -4.86 19.03
N LEU A 155 35.15 -3.71 18.35
CA LEU A 155 36.29 -2.83 18.08
C LEU A 155 36.78 -2.10 19.35
N GLN A 156 35.89 -1.73 20.29
CA GLN A 156 36.29 -1.18 21.61
C GLN A 156 37.03 -2.20 22.48
N ILE A 157 36.58 -3.45 22.50
CA ILE A 157 37.24 -4.54 23.24
C ILE A 157 38.63 -4.80 22.64
N ALA A 158 38.72 -4.82 21.31
CA ALA A 158 39.99 -5.00 20.61
C ALA A 158 41.00 -3.88 20.94
N TYR A 159 40.55 -2.63 20.95
CA TYR A 159 41.38 -1.47 21.28
C TYR A 159 41.92 -1.47 22.71
N LYS A 160 41.14 -1.99 23.68
CA LYS A 160 41.51 -2.03 25.11
C LYS A 160 42.45 -3.18 25.50
N LYS A 161 42.58 -4.22 24.67
CA LYS A 161 43.32 -5.46 25.01
C LYS A 161 44.61 -5.69 24.23
N ASP A 162 45.07 -4.71 23.45
CA ASP A 162 46.34 -4.73 22.72
C ASP A 162 46.55 -5.98 21.85
N HIS A 163 45.50 -6.36 21.12
CA HIS A 163 45.52 -7.51 20.23
C HIS A 163 46.33 -7.21 18.96
N LYS A 164 47.18 -8.16 18.54
CA LYS A 164 48.05 -8.03 17.34
C LYS A 164 47.30 -8.06 16.00
N ALA A 165 46.05 -8.54 15.99
CA ALA A 165 45.22 -8.64 14.80
C ALA A 165 43.73 -8.59 15.20
N VAL A 166 42.89 -8.00 14.35
CA VAL A 166 41.45 -7.86 14.55
C VAL A 166 40.73 -8.33 13.30
N ILE A 167 39.90 -9.37 13.44
CA ILE A 167 39.05 -9.88 12.36
C ILE A 167 37.60 -9.78 12.83
N VAL A 168 36.77 -9.09 12.07
CA VAL A 168 35.36 -8.85 12.35
C VAL A 168 34.51 -9.65 11.36
N PHE A 169 33.64 -10.51 11.89
CA PHE A 169 32.63 -11.22 11.11
C PHE A 169 31.27 -10.57 11.34
N THR A 170 30.56 -10.21 10.26
CA THR A 170 29.23 -9.57 10.32
C THR A 170 28.32 -10.16 9.25
N ASP A 171 27.04 -10.36 9.57
CA ASP A 171 26.04 -10.79 8.60
C ASP A 171 25.36 -9.64 7.84
N ASN A 172 25.66 -8.41 8.25
CA ASN A 172 25.15 -7.20 7.64
C ASN A 172 26.01 -6.74 6.44
N GLN A 173 25.66 -7.21 5.24
CA GLN A 173 26.32 -6.75 4.01
C GLN A 173 26.19 -5.23 3.79
N ALA A 174 25.13 -4.60 4.30
CA ALA A 174 24.96 -3.15 4.18
C ALA A 174 25.96 -2.42 5.07
N ALA A 175 26.26 -2.93 6.27
CA ALA A 175 27.27 -2.35 7.15
C ALA A 175 28.66 -2.36 6.53
N ILE A 176 29.09 -3.51 5.98
CA ILE A 176 30.38 -3.65 5.28
C ILE A 176 30.47 -2.64 4.12
N ARG A 177 29.40 -2.52 3.32
CA ARG A 177 29.36 -1.60 2.17
C ARG A 177 29.39 -0.13 2.61
N SER A 178 28.69 0.22 3.68
CA SER A 178 28.64 1.58 4.21
C SER A 178 29.93 2.02 4.89
N VAL A 179 30.70 1.08 5.48
CA VAL A 179 32.06 1.35 5.97
C VAL A 179 33.03 1.57 4.81
N ALA A 180 32.91 0.79 3.73
CA ALA A 180 33.75 0.94 2.54
C ALA A 180 33.43 2.21 1.72
N ASN A 181 32.17 2.68 1.73
CA ASN A 181 31.72 3.89 1.03
C ASN A 181 30.71 4.67 1.91
N PRO A 182 31.17 5.64 2.72
CA PRO A 182 30.31 6.41 3.61
C PRO A 182 29.42 7.41 2.85
N ASP A 183 28.13 7.10 2.70
CA ASP A 183 27.11 7.99 2.11
C ASP A 183 26.15 8.54 3.19
N SER A 184 25.30 9.51 2.82
CA SER A 184 24.32 10.16 3.71
C SER A 184 23.13 9.25 4.11
N GLN A 185 23.36 8.24 4.95
CA GLN A 185 22.34 7.30 5.43
C GLN A 185 21.96 7.53 6.91
N SER A 186 20.76 7.08 7.31
CA SER A 186 20.34 7.10 8.72
C SER A 186 21.19 6.11 9.54
N GLY A 187 21.68 6.55 10.71
CA GLY A 187 22.69 5.82 11.49
C GLY A 187 24.15 6.26 11.25
N GLN A 188 24.36 7.36 10.51
CA GLN A 188 25.70 7.90 10.21
C GLN A 188 26.59 8.12 11.44
N TYR A 189 26.01 8.43 12.61
CA TYR A 189 26.80 8.56 13.85
C TYR A 189 27.47 7.22 14.26
N ILE A 190 26.82 6.07 13.99
CA ILE A 190 27.40 4.75 14.26
C ILE A 190 28.51 4.46 13.26
N LEU A 191 28.31 4.79 11.98
CA LEU A 191 29.36 4.70 10.95
C LEU A 191 30.57 5.57 11.30
N LEU A 192 30.36 6.80 11.77
CA LEU A 192 31.43 7.68 12.22
C LEU A 192 32.20 7.08 13.41
N GLN A 193 31.51 6.43 14.35
CA GLN A 193 32.16 5.73 15.45
C GLN A 193 32.96 4.51 14.99
N ILE A 194 32.44 3.73 14.05
CA ILE A 194 33.15 2.58 13.46
C ILE A 194 34.40 3.07 12.71
N VAL A 195 34.27 4.07 11.85
CA VAL A 195 35.40 4.66 11.11
C VAL A 195 36.44 5.22 12.07
N TRP A 196 36.04 5.99 13.08
CA TRP A 196 36.95 6.50 14.10
C TRP A 196 37.73 5.38 14.80
N MET A 197 37.09 4.25 15.07
CA MET A 197 37.73 3.13 15.75
C MET A 197 38.65 2.32 14.84
N ILE A 198 38.32 2.20 13.56
CA ILE A 198 39.22 1.65 12.54
C ILE A 198 40.48 2.52 12.44
N GLU A 199 40.33 3.84 12.36
CA GLU A 199 41.48 4.76 12.30
C GLU A 199 42.37 4.68 13.56
N ASN A 200 41.78 4.50 14.75
CA ASN A 200 42.54 4.27 15.99
C ASN A 200 43.28 2.93 16.04
N LEU A 201 42.77 1.89 15.38
CA LEU A 201 43.47 0.61 15.25
C LEU A 201 44.62 0.72 14.24
N ARG A 202 44.37 1.42 13.12
CA ARG A 202 45.40 1.74 12.12
C ARG A 202 46.55 2.56 12.70
N SER A 203 46.27 3.53 13.57
CA SER A 203 47.32 4.31 14.24
C SER A 203 48.21 3.46 15.16
N LYS A 204 47.77 2.25 15.54
CA LYS A 204 48.56 1.24 16.28
C LYS A 204 49.22 0.19 15.37
N GLY A 205 49.12 0.35 14.05
CA GLY A 205 49.66 -0.61 13.07
C GLY A 205 48.81 -1.87 12.89
N ILE A 206 47.55 -1.87 13.35
CA ILE A 206 46.63 -2.99 13.22
C ILE A 206 45.63 -2.65 12.11
N GLU A 207 45.65 -3.41 11.01
CA GLU A 207 44.61 -3.30 9.96
C GLU A 207 43.47 -4.28 10.26
N PRO A 208 42.25 -3.81 10.56
CA PRO A 208 41.12 -4.70 10.84
C PRO A 208 40.56 -5.33 9.56
N GLU A 209 40.35 -6.63 9.56
CA GLU A 209 39.74 -7.36 8.43
C GLU A 209 38.24 -7.59 8.66
N PHE A 210 37.41 -7.35 7.64
CA PHE A 210 35.96 -7.55 7.71
C PHE A 210 35.51 -8.67 6.77
N HIS A 211 34.78 -9.64 7.31
CA HIS A 211 34.29 -10.80 6.59
C HIS A 211 32.78 -10.93 6.73
N TRP A 212 32.10 -11.15 5.60
CA TRP A 212 30.67 -11.41 5.62
C TRP A 212 30.36 -12.87 5.95
N VAL A 213 29.37 -13.10 6.82
CA VAL A 213 28.83 -14.44 7.12
C VAL A 213 27.32 -14.50 6.91
N PRO A 214 26.73 -15.64 6.51
CA PRO A 214 25.30 -15.72 6.29
C PRO A 214 24.52 -15.73 7.62
N ALA A 215 23.45 -14.94 7.71
CA ALA A 215 22.53 -14.94 8.85
C ALA A 215 21.69 -16.23 8.90
N HIS A 216 21.36 -16.69 10.12
CA HIS A 216 20.33 -17.72 10.39
C HIS A 216 20.54 -19.11 9.76
N ILE A 217 21.79 -19.45 9.44
CA ILE A 217 22.18 -20.79 8.97
C ILE A 217 22.85 -21.64 10.06
N GLY A 218 22.85 -21.18 11.31
CA GLY A 218 23.41 -21.92 12.45
C GLY A 218 24.91 -21.73 12.68
N VAL A 219 25.52 -20.64 12.19
CA VAL A 219 26.90 -20.27 12.57
C VAL A 219 26.89 -19.84 14.04
N GLU A 220 27.43 -20.68 14.92
CA GLU A 220 27.32 -20.53 16.37
C GLU A 220 27.73 -19.12 16.88
N GLY A 221 28.84 -18.58 16.36
CA GLY A 221 29.30 -17.23 16.72
C GLY A 221 28.33 -16.12 16.30
N ASN A 222 27.73 -16.23 15.11
CA ASN A 222 26.76 -15.25 14.61
C ASN A 222 25.44 -15.33 15.39
N GLU A 223 24.95 -16.55 15.66
CA GLU A 223 23.72 -16.76 16.45
C GLU A 223 23.88 -16.22 17.88
N ARG A 224 25.07 -16.35 18.46
CA ARG A 224 25.39 -15.77 19.78
C ARG A 224 25.41 -14.24 19.74
N ALA A 225 25.99 -13.64 18.70
CA ALA A 225 26.02 -12.19 18.51
C ALA A 225 24.61 -11.61 18.30
N ASP A 226 23.79 -12.24 17.44
CA ASP A 226 22.40 -11.85 17.19
C ASP A 226 21.54 -11.97 18.46
N LYS A 227 21.73 -13.04 19.25
CA LYS A 227 21.07 -13.19 20.55
C LYS A 227 21.46 -12.06 21.52
N ALA A 228 22.75 -11.73 21.62
CA ALA A 228 23.22 -10.66 22.50
C ALA A 228 22.69 -9.28 22.05
N ALA A 229 22.71 -9.00 20.73
CA ALA A 229 22.16 -7.78 20.16
C ALA A 229 20.66 -7.63 20.45
N LYS A 230 19.87 -8.70 20.30
CA LYS A 230 18.45 -8.72 20.68
C LYS A 230 18.27 -8.44 22.16
N GLU A 231 19.02 -9.10 23.04
CA GLU A 231 18.94 -8.87 24.49
C GLU A 231 19.26 -7.42 24.86
N ALA A 232 20.21 -6.77 24.16
CA ALA A 232 20.56 -5.37 24.35
C ALA A 232 19.44 -4.38 23.95
N THR A 233 18.52 -4.78 23.05
CA THR A 233 17.32 -3.97 22.73
C THR A 233 16.16 -4.16 23.72
N GLY A 234 16.37 -4.86 24.84
CA GLY A 234 15.29 -5.18 25.80
C GLY A 234 14.44 -6.38 25.43
N TRP A 235 14.85 -7.17 24.42
CA TRP A 235 14.14 -8.35 23.95
C TRP A 235 14.30 -9.52 24.94
N ARG A 236 13.18 -10.17 25.31
CA ARG A 236 13.18 -11.39 26.12
C ARG A 236 12.26 -12.45 25.54
N ARG A 237 12.70 -13.72 25.62
CA ARG A 237 11.86 -14.88 25.30
C ARG A 237 11.19 -15.38 26.57
N ILE A 238 9.92 -15.02 26.79
CA ILE A 238 9.18 -15.43 27.98
C ILE A 238 8.45 -16.74 27.69
N ARG A 239 8.68 -17.76 28.53
CA ARG A 239 7.89 -18.99 28.54
C ARG A 239 6.67 -18.79 29.43
N ASN A 240 5.48 -18.88 28.85
CA ASN A 240 4.25 -18.83 29.63
C ASN A 240 3.32 -19.99 29.20
N ARG A 241 3.02 -20.90 30.14
CA ARG A 241 2.15 -22.09 29.95
C ARG A 241 2.44 -22.87 28.65
N GLY A 242 3.70 -23.26 28.43
CA GLY A 242 4.10 -24.09 27.29
C GLY A 242 4.16 -23.38 25.92
N ARG A 243 3.77 -22.10 25.82
CA ARG A 243 3.97 -21.27 24.63
C ARG A 243 5.12 -20.30 24.86
N SER A 244 6.14 -20.39 24.00
CA SER A 244 7.17 -19.36 23.88
C SER A 244 6.52 -18.12 23.27
N ARG A 245 6.57 -16.98 23.97
CA ARG A 245 6.07 -15.71 23.46
C ARG A 245 7.20 -14.70 23.49
N GLU A 246 7.40 -14.04 22.35
CA GLU A 246 8.36 -12.95 22.21
C GLU A 246 7.74 -11.69 22.82
N VAL A 247 8.47 -11.06 23.74
CA VAL A 247 8.03 -9.84 24.40
C VAL A 247 9.18 -8.84 24.35
N ASP A 248 8.89 -7.67 23.80
CA ASP A 248 9.74 -6.48 23.92
C ASP A 248 9.40 -5.84 25.27
N THR A 249 10.35 -5.90 26.22
CA THR A 249 10.03 -5.74 27.64
C THR A 249 10.45 -4.42 28.27
N ASP A 250 11.14 -3.49 27.61
CA ASP A 250 11.62 -2.34 28.39
C ASP A 250 11.96 -1.02 27.67
N GLN A 251 11.79 0.06 28.44
CA GLN A 251 12.18 1.45 28.18
C GLN A 251 13.69 1.70 28.44
N THR A 252 14.46 0.66 28.77
CA THR A 252 15.87 0.70 29.20
C THR A 252 16.90 0.56 28.09
N ALA A 253 16.48 0.45 26.82
CA ALA A 253 17.42 0.48 25.69
C ALA A 253 18.28 1.76 25.75
N TYR A 254 19.60 1.60 25.67
CA TYR A 254 20.55 2.72 25.70
C TYR A 254 20.23 3.72 24.58
N LYS A 255 19.86 4.95 24.96
CA LYS A 255 19.63 6.06 24.04
C LYS A 255 20.90 6.92 24.04
N PRO A 256 21.72 6.93 22.98
CA PRO A 256 22.87 7.82 22.93
C PRO A 256 22.40 9.28 23.04
N PRO A 257 23.05 10.11 23.87
CA PRO A 257 22.74 11.53 23.92
C PRO A 257 22.97 12.19 22.56
N GLY A 258 22.00 12.98 22.08
CA GLY A 258 22.16 13.80 20.87
C GLY A 258 21.78 13.15 19.53
N TYR A 259 21.55 11.83 19.48
CA TYR A 259 21.15 11.14 18.24
C TYR A 259 19.93 10.26 18.51
N SER A 260 18.78 10.58 17.90
CA SER A 260 17.61 9.71 17.94
C SER A 260 17.51 8.94 16.63
N LEU A 261 17.47 7.61 16.73
CA LEU A 261 17.21 6.76 15.57
C LEU A 261 15.86 7.12 14.96
N VAL A 262 15.80 7.25 13.63
CA VAL A 262 14.56 7.54 12.90
C VAL A 262 13.51 6.48 13.19
N ALA A 263 13.91 5.21 13.33
CA ALA A 263 13.02 4.12 13.75
C ALA A 263 12.42 4.35 15.15
N ALA A 264 13.23 4.77 16.13
CA ALA A 264 12.76 5.06 17.49
C ALA A 264 11.83 6.28 17.52
N MET A 265 12.18 7.35 16.81
CA MET A 265 11.30 8.52 16.62
C MET A 265 9.99 8.13 15.95
N ARG A 266 10.02 7.29 14.90
CA ARG A 266 8.82 6.76 14.25
C ARG A 266 7.97 5.90 15.18
N ALA A 267 8.58 5.09 16.04
CA ALA A 267 7.85 4.25 16.98
C ALA A 267 7.08 5.10 18.00
N VAL A 268 7.73 6.12 18.58
CA VAL A 268 7.09 7.10 19.48
C VAL A 268 6.04 7.92 18.75
N HIS A 269 6.34 8.40 17.55
CA HIS A 269 5.38 9.16 16.75
C HIS A 269 4.14 8.31 16.39
N ASN A 270 4.33 7.06 15.97
CA ASN A 270 3.24 6.14 15.66
C ASN A 270 2.41 5.78 16.90
N SER A 271 3.00 5.70 18.09
CA SER A 271 2.25 5.42 19.33
C SER A 271 1.36 6.60 19.72
N LEU A 272 1.86 7.83 19.61
CA LEU A 272 1.08 9.06 19.83
C LEU A 272 -0.04 9.19 18.79
N LEU A 273 0.28 9.04 17.50
CA LEU A 273 -0.71 9.07 16.41
C LEU A 273 -1.80 8.01 16.58
N LEU A 274 -1.47 6.84 17.13
CA LEU A 274 -2.47 5.79 17.37
C LEU A 274 -3.49 6.23 18.43
N VAL A 275 -3.08 6.98 19.45
CA VAL A 275 -4.00 7.52 20.46
C VAL A 275 -4.93 8.55 19.83
N GLU A 276 -4.37 9.56 19.15
CA GLU A 276 -5.14 10.58 18.44
C GLU A 276 -6.10 9.96 17.42
N TRP A 277 -5.65 8.94 16.68
CA TRP A 277 -6.47 8.25 15.69
C TRP A 277 -7.63 7.48 16.32
N LYS A 278 -7.44 6.88 17.51
CA LYS A 278 -8.52 6.21 18.25
C LYS A 278 -9.55 7.22 18.73
N GLU A 279 -9.13 8.35 19.29
CA GLU A 279 -10.03 9.41 19.74
C GLU A 279 -10.84 9.99 18.58
N ALA A 280 -10.17 10.33 17.47
CA ALA A 280 -10.82 10.78 16.25
C ALA A 280 -11.84 9.73 15.75
N TRP A 281 -11.47 8.44 15.73
CA TRP A 281 -12.36 7.36 15.28
C TRP A 281 -13.62 7.19 16.15
N MET A 282 -13.52 7.45 17.46
CA MET A 282 -14.65 7.37 18.39
C MET A 282 -15.59 8.56 18.26
N ASN A 283 -15.05 9.75 18.01
CA ASN A 283 -15.78 11.01 18.01
C ASN A 283 -16.30 11.43 16.63
N GLU A 284 -15.74 10.89 15.55
CA GLU A 284 -16.12 11.23 14.17
C GLU A 284 -17.58 10.84 13.87
N LYS A 285 -18.30 11.78 13.22
CA LYS A 285 -19.72 11.59 12.88
C LYS A 285 -19.87 10.77 11.59
N THR A 286 -18.87 10.80 10.73
CA THR A 286 -18.84 10.02 9.50
C THR A 286 -18.37 8.58 9.76
N GLY A 287 -18.84 7.61 8.95
CA GLY A 287 -18.34 6.22 9.05
C GLY A 287 -18.88 5.40 10.23
N ARG A 288 -19.89 5.87 10.98
CA ARG A 288 -20.48 5.15 12.14
C ARG A 288 -20.97 3.74 11.83
N GLY A 289 -21.43 3.49 10.59
CA GLY A 289 -21.75 2.13 10.14
C GLY A 289 -20.55 1.18 10.17
N LEU A 290 -19.37 1.67 9.78
CA LEU A 290 -18.12 0.91 9.83
C LEU A 290 -17.60 0.77 11.26
N ASN A 291 -17.78 1.80 12.11
CA ASN A 291 -17.45 1.74 13.54
C ASN A 291 -18.18 0.58 14.26
N ARG A 292 -19.45 0.32 13.92
CA ARG A 292 -20.19 -0.86 14.48
C ARG A 292 -19.53 -2.20 14.17
N ILE A 293 -18.81 -2.30 13.04
CA ILE A 293 -18.07 -3.50 12.61
C ILE A 293 -16.63 -3.47 13.16
N CYS A 294 -16.02 -2.29 13.23
CA CYS A 294 -14.65 -2.07 13.64
C CYS A 294 -14.61 -0.91 14.63
N PRO A 295 -14.96 -1.15 15.91
CA PRO A 295 -15.06 -0.08 16.89
C PRO A 295 -13.71 0.52 17.25
N GLU A 296 -12.63 -0.24 17.03
CA GLU A 296 -11.27 0.23 17.25
C GLU A 296 -10.46 0.14 15.94
N PRO A 297 -9.76 1.22 15.55
CA PRO A 297 -8.88 1.20 14.41
C PRO A 297 -7.64 0.35 14.76
N THR A 298 -7.51 -0.81 14.11
CA THR A 298 -6.39 -1.74 14.36
C THR A 298 -5.80 -2.25 13.06
N THR A 299 -4.52 -2.65 13.11
CA THR A 299 -3.83 -3.29 11.97
C THR A 299 -4.45 -4.63 11.55
N LYS A 300 -5.32 -5.22 12.39
CA LYS A 300 -6.11 -6.42 12.06
C LYS A 300 -6.96 -6.22 10.80
N VAL A 301 -7.35 -4.97 10.50
CA VAL A 301 -8.05 -4.65 9.25
C VAL A 301 -7.20 -4.97 8.02
N LEU A 302 -5.88 -4.86 8.10
CA LEU A 302 -4.97 -5.18 7.00
C LEU A 302 -4.88 -6.71 6.81
N LEU A 303 -4.93 -7.47 7.91
CA LEU A 303 -4.94 -8.94 7.86
C LEU A 303 -6.19 -9.47 7.14
N LEU A 304 -7.32 -8.76 7.23
CA LEU A 304 -8.54 -9.09 6.49
C LEU A 304 -8.32 -9.15 4.96
N HIS A 305 -7.35 -8.39 4.45
CA HIS A 305 -7.12 -8.22 3.02
C HIS A 305 -5.79 -8.82 2.53
N LYS A 306 -4.89 -9.25 3.43
CA LYS A 306 -3.50 -9.64 3.12
C LYS A 306 -3.39 -10.76 2.08
N SER A 307 -4.29 -11.73 2.12
CA SER A 307 -4.29 -12.91 1.22
C SER A 307 -5.62 -13.08 0.48
N VAL A 308 -6.36 -11.99 0.29
CA VAL A 308 -7.68 -12.02 -0.36
C VAL A 308 -7.56 -11.43 -1.77
N PRO A 309 -8.04 -12.14 -2.81
CA PRO A 309 -8.06 -11.61 -4.17
C PRO A 309 -8.72 -10.22 -4.22
N ARG A 310 -8.18 -9.31 -5.03
CA ARG A 310 -8.65 -7.92 -5.11
C ARG A 310 -10.17 -7.77 -5.26
N PRO A 311 -10.86 -8.53 -6.12
CA PRO A 311 -12.30 -8.41 -6.24
C PRO A 311 -13.04 -8.77 -4.95
N PHE A 312 -12.59 -9.82 -4.26
CA PHE A 312 -13.16 -10.24 -2.98
C PHE A 312 -12.87 -9.21 -1.88
N SER A 313 -11.64 -8.70 -1.85
CA SER A 313 -11.25 -7.61 -0.96
C SER A 313 -12.13 -6.36 -1.17
N SER A 314 -12.42 -6.00 -2.43
CA SER A 314 -13.34 -4.92 -2.77
C SER A 314 -14.76 -5.20 -2.26
N LEU A 315 -15.27 -6.42 -2.45
CA LEU A 315 -16.60 -6.79 -1.99
C LEU A 315 -16.71 -6.75 -0.44
N ILE A 316 -15.66 -7.17 0.28
CA ILE A 316 -15.59 -7.02 1.75
C ILE A 316 -15.68 -5.54 2.13
N VAL A 317 -14.93 -4.65 1.48
CA VAL A 317 -14.99 -3.21 1.76
C VAL A 317 -16.39 -2.64 1.47
N GLN A 318 -17.00 -3.00 0.35
CA GLN A 318 -18.35 -2.55 -0.01
C GLN A 318 -19.39 -3.02 1.02
N MET A 319 -19.33 -4.28 1.45
CA MET A 319 -20.21 -4.82 2.49
C MET A 319 -20.01 -4.12 3.84
N ARG A 320 -18.75 -3.87 4.25
CA ARG A 320 -18.43 -3.22 5.54
C ARG A 320 -18.80 -1.75 5.59
N THR A 321 -18.72 -1.05 4.46
CA THR A 321 -19.07 0.37 4.37
C THR A 321 -20.54 0.61 4.04
N ALA A 322 -21.28 -0.45 3.68
CA ALA A 322 -22.60 -0.39 3.07
C ALA A 322 -22.68 0.45 1.79
N LYS A 323 -21.52 0.80 1.20
CA LYS A 323 -21.42 1.47 -0.11
C LYS A 323 -21.31 0.39 -1.19
N ILE A 324 -22.43 -0.28 -1.43
CA ILE A 324 -22.52 -1.47 -2.26
C ILE A 324 -23.71 -1.34 -3.21
N GLY A 325 -23.69 -2.02 -4.36
CA GLY A 325 -24.75 -1.97 -5.37
C GLY A 325 -26.06 -2.65 -4.98
N LEU A 326 -26.54 -2.49 -3.75
CA LEU A 326 -27.85 -2.95 -3.29
C LEU A 326 -28.83 -1.78 -3.28
N ARG A 327 -30.13 -2.06 -3.46
CA ARG A 327 -31.18 -1.03 -3.65
C ARG A 327 -31.17 0.05 -2.57
N GLN A 328 -30.94 -0.29 -1.29
CA GLN A 328 -30.82 0.72 -0.22
C GLN A 328 -29.78 1.80 -0.52
N PHE A 329 -28.60 1.41 -0.97
CA PHE A 329 -27.54 2.39 -1.26
C PHE A 329 -27.81 3.10 -2.59
N LEU A 330 -28.33 2.38 -3.59
CA LEU A 330 -28.59 2.92 -4.92
C LEU A 330 -29.70 3.98 -4.92
N SER A 331 -30.81 3.74 -4.22
CA SER A 331 -31.91 4.71 -4.11
C SER A 331 -31.51 5.94 -3.30
N LEU A 332 -30.75 5.78 -2.21
CA LEU A 332 -30.15 6.89 -1.46
C LEU A 332 -29.23 7.77 -2.33
N ARG A 333 -28.67 7.22 -3.40
CA ARG A 333 -27.83 7.94 -4.37
C ARG A 333 -28.58 8.35 -5.63
N LYS A 334 -29.89 8.13 -5.70
CA LYS A 334 -30.77 8.47 -6.83
C LYS A 334 -30.22 7.93 -8.15
N VAL A 335 -29.78 6.67 -8.13
CA VAL A 335 -29.34 5.97 -9.34
C VAL A 335 -30.57 5.76 -10.24
N PRO A 336 -30.49 6.05 -11.55
CA PRO A 336 -31.60 5.82 -12.48
C PRO A 336 -32.12 4.38 -12.38
N ASP A 337 -33.43 4.21 -12.56
CA ASP A 337 -34.14 2.93 -12.54
C ASP A 337 -34.15 2.21 -11.17
N VAL A 338 -33.80 2.92 -10.08
CA VAL A 338 -33.89 2.42 -8.70
C VAL A 338 -34.64 3.41 -7.82
N ASP A 339 -35.96 3.30 -7.84
CA ASP A 339 -36.86 4.28 -7.21
C ASP A 339 -36.99 4.12 -5.69
N ASP A 340 -36.73 2.91 -5.17
CA ASP A 340 -36.89 2.61 -3.75
C ASP A 340 -35.76 1.76 -3.15
N ASP A 341 -35.77 1.64 -1.84
CA ASP A 341 -34.83 0.80 -1.10
C ASP A 341 -35.28 -0.65 -0.92
N LYS A 342 -36.46 -1.04 -1.43
CA LYS A 342 -37.14 -2.28 -1.06
C LYS A 342 -36.50 -3.48 -1.73
N CYS A 343 -36.33 -4.55 -0.96
CA CYS A 343 -35.92 -5.83 -1.50
C CYS A 343 -37.07 -6.46 -2.28
N GLU A 344 -36.76 -7.18 -3.36
CA GLU A 344 -37.74 -7.94 -4.16
C GLU A 344 -38.47 -9.00 -3.35
N CYS A 345 -37.89 -9.42 -2.22
CA CYS A 345 -38.52 -10.31 -1.25
C CYS A 345 -39.71 -9.66 -0.52
N ARG A 346 -39.90 -8.33 -0.65
CA ARG A 346 -40.95 -7.50 -0.05
C ARG A 346 -40.97 -7.43 1.48
N ARG A 347 -39.92 -7.90 2.17
CA ARG A 347 -39.82 -7.90 3.65
C ARG A 347 -38.94 -6.79 4.24
N GLY A 348 -38.76 -5.68 3.51
CA GLY A 348 -38.01 -4.51 3.96
C GLY A 348 -36.92 -4.07 2.98
N SER A 349 -36.03 -3.19 3.44
CA SER A 349 -34.97 -2.61 2.60
C SER A 349 -33.89 -3.63 2.22
N GLN A 350 -33.41 -3.59 0.98
CA GLN A 350 -32.33 -4.45 0.50
C GLN A 350 -30.98 -3.96 1.03
N THR A 351 -30.66 -4.37 2.25
CA THR A 351 -29.40 -4.05 2.93
C THR A 351 -28.45 -5.26 2.93
N VAL A 352 -27.16 -5.03 3.19
CA VAL A 352 -26.18 -6.13 3.38
C VAL A 352 -26.66 -7.08 4.48
N ARG A 353 -27.15 -6.54 5.61
CA ARG A 353 -27.69 -7.32 6.73
C ARG A 353 -28.88 -8.18 6.29
N HIS A 354 -29.81 -7.59 5.54
CA HIS A 354 -30.99 -8.30 5.06
C HIS A 354 -30.62 -9.46 4.14
N VAL A 355 -29.81 -9.18 3.11
CA VAL A 355 -29.36 -10.19 2.13
C VAL A 355 -28.59 -11.32 2.81
N LEU A 356 -27.63 -11.00 3.69
CA LEU A 356 -26.81 -11.99 4.39
C LEU A 356 -27.58 -12.84 5.40
N PHE A 357 -28.62 -12.32 6.06
CA PHE A 357 -29.18 -12.99 7.24
C PHE A 357 -30.67 -13.31 7.19
N SER A 358 -31.50 -12.53 6.47
CA SER A 358 -32.97 -12.64 6.60
C SER A 358 -33.76 -12.68 5.29
N CYS A 359 -33.14 -12.41 4.14
CA CYS A 359 -33.83 -12.39 2.84
C CYS A 359 -34.30 -13.79 2.41
N HIS A 360 -35.60 -14.06 2.41
CA HIS A 360 -36.13 -15.41 2.13
C HIS A 360 -35.73 -15.95 0.75
N LEU A 361 -35.55 -15.08 -0.26
CA LEU A 361 -35.11 -15.46 -1.61
C LEU A 361 -33.77 -16.21 -1.62
N TYR A 362 -32.91 -15.95 -0.64
CA TYR A 362 -31.59 -16.59 -0.52
C TYR A 362 -31.53 -17.58 0.64
N TYR A 363 -32.67 -18.17 1.02
CA TYR A 363 -32.72 -19.14 2.12
C TYR A 363 -31.83 -20.35 1.83
N GLU A 364 -32.06 -21.05 0.71
CA GLU A 364 -31.29 -22.25 0.35
C GLU A 364 -29.79 -21.95 0.20
N LEU A 365 -29.46 -20.90 -0.55
CA LEU A 365 -28.06 -20.47 -0.73
C LEU A 365 -27.36 -20.14 0.60
N ARG A 366 -28.10 -19.63 1.60
CA ARG A 366 -27.55 -19.44 2.95
C ARG A 366 -27.30 -20.77 3.65
N GLN A 367 -28.20 -21.74 3.53
CA GLN A 367 -27.99 -23.06 4.13
C GLN A 367 -26.75 -23.74 3.53
N GLU A 368 -26.58 -23.64 2.22
CA GLU A 368 -25.38 -24.15 1.52
C GLU A 368 -24.09 -23.47 1.98
N THR A 369 -24.13 -22.15 2.22
CA THR A 369 -22.92 -21.40 2.54
C THR A 369 -22.53 -21.45 4.04
N TRP A 370 -23.51 -21.44 4.95
CA TRP A 370 -23.26 -21.40 6.41
C TRP A 370 -23.55 -22.71 7.14
N GLY A 371 -24.26 -23.67 6.53
CA GLY A 371 -24.75 -24.90 7.18
C GLY A 371 -26.10 -24.72 7.89
N ARG A 372 -26.74 -25.85 8.22
CA ARG A 372 -28.10 -25.90 8.82
C ARG A 372 -28.17 -25.36 10.26
N GLU A 373 -27.07 -25.41 11.01
CA GLU A 373 -27.00 -24.88 12.37
C GLU A 373 -26.55 -23.41 12.39
N ARG A 374 -27.49 -22.53 12.71
CA ARG A 374 -27.20 -21.11 12.93
C ARG A 374 -26.73 -20.87 14.35
N THR A 375 -25.44 -20.60 14.53
CA THR A 375 -24.99 -20.00 15.79
C THR A 375 -25.41 -18.52 15.83
N ARG A 376 -25.75 -17.99 17.02
CA ARG A 376 -26.09 -16.57 17.23
C ARG A 376 -25.03 -15.62 16.63
N ASP A 377 -23.80 -16.10 16.54
CA ASP A 377 -22.63 -15.41 16.00
C ASP A 377 -22.66 -15.19 14.48
N GLN A 378 -23.40 -16.02 13.74
CA GLN A 378 -23.54 -15.92 12.28
C GLN A 378 -24.56 -14.86 11.83
N GLN A 379 -25.21 -14.15 12.76
CA GLN A 379 -26.17 -13.07 12.46
C GLN A 379 -25.63 -11.66 12.80
N ASP A 380 -24.35 -11.58 13.17
CA ASP A 380 -23.66 -10.34 13.51
C ASP A 380 -22.71 -9.92 12.37
N LEU A 381 -22.97 -8.75 11.77
CA LEU A 381 -22.11 -8.19 10.73
C LEU A 381 -20.68 -7.98 11.22
N ARG A 382 -20.49 -7.65 12.51
CA ARG A 382 -19.16 -7.47 13.09
C ARG A 382 -18.37 -8.77 13.09
N LYS A 383 -18.99 -9.88 13.48
CA LYS A 383 -18.35 -11.20 13.49
C LYS A 383 -18.12 -11.72 12.08
N VAL A 384 -19.11 -11.54 11.19
CA VAL A 384 -19.04 -12.05 9.82
C VAL A 384 -18.05 -11.27 8.96
N LEU A 385 -18.02 -9.93 9.06
CA LEU A 385 -17.17 -9.08 8.21
C LEU A 385 -15.90 -8.58 8.91
N GLY A 386 -15.72 -8.88 10.20
CA GLY A 386 -14.55 -8.47 10.99
C GLY A 386 -13.39 -9.47 10.98
N ALA A 387 -13.61 -10.71 10.50
CA ALA A 387 -12.60 -11.75 10.47
C ALA A 387 -12.43 -12.37 9.07
N PRO A 388 -11.21 -12.82 8.67
CA PRO A 388 -10.92 -13.29 7.32
C PRO A 388 -11.80 -14.43 6.83
N ALA A 389 -11.88 -15.54 7.58
CA ALA A 389 -12.61 -16.74 7.17
C ALA A 389 -14.12 -16.50 6.96
N PRO A 390 -14.88 -15.93 7.91
CA PRO A 390 -16.29 -15.67 7.69
C PRO A 390 -16.56 -14.56 6.65
N ALA A 391 -15.66 -13.59 6.51
CA ALA A 391 -15.80 -12.55 5.48
C ALA A 391 -15.68 -13.15 4.07
N LEU A 392 -14.77 -14.11 3.89
CA LEU A 392 -14.65 -14.85 2.63
C LEU A 392 -15.90 -15.70 2.33
N LYS A 393 -16.52 -16.33 3.33
CA LYS A 393 -17.81 -17.02 3.16
C LYS A 393 -18.91 -16.04 2.73
N ALA A 394 -19.00 -14.88 3.38
CA ALA A 394 -19.96 -13.83 3.02
C ALA A 394 -19.74 -13.30 1.59
N VAL A 395 -18.49 -13.17 1.15
CA VAL A 395 -18.15 -12.81 -0.24
C VAL A 395 -18.67 -13.86 -1.22
N LYS A 396 -18.41 -15.15 -0.95
CA LYS A 396 -18.87 -16.25 -1.81
C LYS A 396 -20.39 -16.25 -1.92
N PHE A 397 -21.09 -16.14 -0.79
CA PHE A 397 -22.55 -16.01 -0.77
C PHE A 397 -23.03 -14.80 -1.57
N MET A 398 -22.53 -13.60 -1.25
CA MET A 398 -23.00 -12.35 -1.86
C MET A 398 -22.77 -12.36 -3.38
N ARG A 399 -21.67 -12.94 -3.84
CA ARG A 399 -21.43 -13.18 -5.26
C ARG A 399 -22.46 -14.14 -5.87
N ASN A 400 -22.74 -15.26 -5.20
CA ASN A 400 -23.68 -16.27 -5.68
C ASN A 400 -25.14 -15.79 -5.68
N THR A 401 -25.48 -14.72 -4.94
CA THR A 401 -26.81 -14.08 -5.05
C THR A 401 -27.09 -13.50 -6.43
N GLY A 402 -26.06 -13.21 -7.23
CA GLY A 402 -26.19 -12.56 -8.54
C GLY A 402 -26.55 -11.07 -8.48
N LEU A 403 -26.84 -10.51 -7.30
CA LEU A 403 -27.26 -9.11 -7.13
C LEU A 403 -26.19 -8.09 -7.58
N LEU A 404 -24.92 -8.49 -7.58
CA LEU A 404 -23.81 -7.61 -7.87
C LEU A 404 -23.11 -8.06 -9.16
N GLY A 405 -23.72 -7.76 -10.30
CA GLY A 405 -23.28 -8.20 -11.63
C GLY A 405 -21.80 -7.91 -11.93
N GLN A 406 -21.23 -6.85 -11.36
CA GLN A 406 -19.81 -6.52 -11.48
C GLN A 406 -18.85 -7.58 -10.91
N PHE A 407 -19.34 -8.49 -10.06
CA PHE A 407 -18.57 -9.61 -9.51
C PHE A 407 -18.89 -10.96 -10.18
N GLY A 408 -19.82 -10.99 -11.15
CA GLY A 408 -20.25 -12.22 -11.82
C GLY A 408 -19.16 -12.87 -12.70
N ALA A 409 -18.26 -12.07 -13.26
CA ALA A 409 -17.20 -12.53 -14.17
C ALA A 409 -15.94 -13.07 -13.46
N ILE A 410 -15.92 -13.10 -12.12
CA ILE A 410 -14.75 -13.57 -11.36
C ILE A 410 -14.75 -15.11 -11.39
N PRO A 411 -13.65 -15.79 -11.74
CA PRO A 411 -13.59 -17.26 -11.73
C PRO A 411 -13.98 -17.85 -10.36
N GLN A 412 -14.59 -19.04 -10.31
CA GLN A 412 -14.99 -19.70 -9.06
C GLN A 412 -13.79 -20.19 -8.22
N ILE A 413 -12.59 -20.23 -8.80
CA ILE A 413 -11.43 -20.90 -8.22
C ILE A 413 -10.76 -20.00 -7.17
N LEU A 414 -10.89 -20.42 -5.91
CA LEU A 414 -9.84 -20.34 -4.88
C LEU A 414 -9.66 -21.74 -4.31
#